data_AF-A0AA38LWN2-F1
#
_entry.id   AF-A0AA38LWN2-F1
#
_cell.length_a   1.000
_cell.length_b   1.000
_cell.length_c   1.000
_cell.angle_alpha   90.00
_cell.angle_beta   90.00
_cell.angle_gamma   90.00
#
_symmetry.space_group_name_H-M   'P 1'
#
loop_
_entity.id
_entity.type
_entity.pdbx_description
1 polymer ?
#
loop_
_entity_poly.entity_id
_entity_poly.type
_entity_poly.pdbx_seq_one_letter_code
_entity_poly.pdbx_strand_id
1 'polypeptide(L)'
;MTNRPSRSQAPPAPSPTSSFCLDCGRVMPAPLADTTTPRKYCSASCRSRSKDRSRTEGRKRLMEAYKGLMAKKGAKGVVLCSEAETDAATSGPSSTTVQDTEGGASSETAAAGSPKKGGGDHQDGREEARRAARRLVNFGWRSQGVEEDRAVEAVQDGKVVEASFAKGEWGIRWAGR
;
A
#
# COMPACT_ATOMS: atom_id res chain seq x y z
N MET A 1 4.25 -30.39 -5.57
CA MET A 1 4.07 -29.68 -6.85
C MET A 1 3.17 -28.47 -6.60
N THR A 2 3.75 -27.33 -6.23
CA THR A 2 2.97 -26.11 -5.95
C THR A 2 2.62 -25.44 -7.27
N ASN A 3 1.33 -25.50 -7.62
CA ASN A 3 0.77 -24.94 -8.85
C ASN A 3 0.89 -23.41 -8.80
N ARG A 4 2.03 -22.87 -9.24
CA ARG A 4 2.28 -21.44 -9.36
C ARG A 4 1.70 -20.99 -10.70
N PRO A 5 0.57 -20.27 -10.73
CA PRO A 5 -0.03 -19.85 -11.98
C PRO A 5 0.96 -19.01 -12.80
N SER A 6 1.06 -19.32 -14.10
CA SER A 6 1.99 -18.68 -15.04
C SER A 6 1.69 -17.19 -15.19
N ARG A 7 2.76 -16.42 -15.43
CA ARG A 7 2.80 -14.94 -15.48
C ARG A 7 1.78 -14.30 -16.44
N SER A 8 1.24 -15.07 -17.38
CA SER A 8 0.39 -14.63 -18.50
C SER A 8 -1.12 -14.82 -18.30
N GLN A 9 -1.60 -15.44 -17.21
CA GLN A 9 -3.05 -15.47 -16.97
C GLN A 9 -3.51 -14.10 -16.48
N ALA A 10 -4.33 -13.44 -17.29
CA ALA A 10 -5.12 -12.30 -16.85
C ALA A 10 -6.01 -12.80 -15.69
N PRO A 11 -5.98 -12.14 -14.52
CA PRO A 11 -6.82 -12.56 -13.43
C PRO A 11 -8.29 -12.35 -13.81
N PRO A 12 -9.18 -13.28 -13.44
CA PRO A 12 -10.60 -13.15 -13.70
C PRO A 12 -11.15 -11.89 -13.03
N ALA A 13 -12.12 -11.25 -13.67
CA ALA A 13 -12.84 -10.12 -13.08
C ALA A 13 -13.42 -10.54 -11.72
N PRO A 14 -13.33 -9.69 -10.69
CA PRO A 14 -13.90 -10.01 -9.39
C PRO A 14 -15.41 -10.22 -9.52
N SER A 15 -15.91 -11.36 -9.06
CA SER A 15 -17.34 -11.63 -8.94
C SER A 15 -17.99 -10.66 -7.94
N PRO A 16 -19.29 -10.31 -8.05
CA PRO A 16 -19.98 -9.45 -7.09
C PRO A 16 -20.01 -10.00 -5.65
N THR A 17 -19.66 -11.28 -5.47
CA THR A 17 -19.51 -11.97 -4.18
C THR A 17 -18.07 -12.01 -3.67
N SER A 18 -17.12 -11.35 -4.34
CA SER A 18 -15.72 -11.38 -3.95
C SER A 18 -15.53 -10.69 -2.59
N SER A 19 -14.92 -11.40 -1.65
CA SER A 19 -14.58 -10.85 -0.34
C SER A 19 -13.15 -10.32 -0.34
N PHE A 20 -12.89 -9.25 0.41
CA PHE A 20 -11.56 -8.64 0.50
C PHE A 20 -10.94 -8.85 1.89
N CYS A 21 -9.62 -9.05 1.92
CA CYS A 21 -8.88 -9.17 3.17
C CYS A 21 -8.96 -7.87 3.98
N LEU A 22 -9.44 -7.96 5.22
CA LEU A 22 -9.58 -6.81 6.13
C LEU A 22 -8.26 -6.25 6.65
N ASP A 23 -7.10 -6.77 6.25
CA ASP A 23 -5.79 -6.15 6.54
C ASP A 23 -5.20 -5.52 5.28
N CYS A 24 -4.95 -6.36 4.26
CA CYS A 24 -4.17 -5.97 3.08
C CYS A 24 -5.00 -5.57 1.85
N GLY A 25 -6.33 -5.70 1.92
CA GLY A 25 -7.26 -5.34 0.84
C GLY A 25 -7.24 -6.26 -0.39
N ARG A 26 -6.48 -7.36 -0.38
CA ARG A 26 -6.46 -8.31 -1.52
C ARG A 26 -7.78 -9.06 -1.63
N VAL A 27 -8.22 -9.29 -2.85
CA VAL A 27 -9.32 -10.22 -3.17
C VAL A 27 -9.03 -11.61 -2.60
N MET A 28 -10.03 -12.19 -1.96
CA MET A 28 -9.99 -13.54 -1.41
C MET A 28 -10.87 -14.45 -2.26
N PRO A 29 -10.48 -15.73 -2.42
CA PRO A 29 -11.31 -16.71 -3.11
C PRO A 29 -12.65 -16.85 -2.37
N ALA A 30 -13.68 -17.19 -3.14
CA ALA A 30 -14.98 -17.51 -2.56
C ALA A 30 -14.82 -18.61 -1.49
N PRO A 31 -15.52 -18.51 -0.35
CA PRO A 31 -15.51 -19.57 0.65
C PRO A 31 -16.03 -20.87 0.02
N LEU A 32 -15.46 -22.00 0.46
CA LEU A 32 -16.02 -23.31 0.13
C LEU A 32 -17.41 -23.43 0.81
N ALA A 33 -18.34 -24.14 0.18
CA ALA A 33 -19.73 -24.25 0.63
C ALA A 33 -19.87 -24.66 2.11
N ASP A 34 -18.91 -25.41 2.64
CA ASP A 34 -18.94 -25.96 4.00
C ASP A 34 -18.36 -25.04 5.09
N THR A 35 -17.92 -23.83 4.75
CA THR A 35 -17.37 -22.90 5.76
C THR A 35 -18.43 -22.00 6.40
N THR A 36 -18.85 -22.34 7.62
CA THR A 36 -19.85 -21.62 8.42
C THR A 36 -19.46 -20.17 8.75
N THR A 37 -18.16 -19.85 8.84
CA THR A 37 -17.70 -18.49 9.14
C THR A 37 -16.89 -17.91 7.97
N PRO A 38 -17.27 -16.73 7.45
CA PRO A 38 -16.54 -16.12 6.34
C PRO A 38 -15.14 -15.71 6.79
N ARG A 39 -14.14 -16.06 5.98
CA ARG A 39 -12.75 -15.75 6.25
C ARG A 39 -12.49 -14.25 6.11
N LYS A 40 -12.02 -13.61 7.19
CA LYS A 40 -11.74 -12.15 7.23
C LYS A 40 -10.38 -11.74 6.65
N TYR A 41 -9.39 -12.63 6.70
CA TYR A 41 -7.99 -12.32 6.38
C TYR A 41 -7.40 -13.36 5.43
N CYS A 42 -6.56 -12.92 4.50
CA CYS A 42 -5.96 -13.81 3.51
C CYS A 42 -4.81 -14.68 4.06
N SER A 43 -4.29 -14.38 5.25
CA SER A 43 -3.19 -15.14 5.90
C SER A 43 -3.18 -14.92 7.43
N ALA A 44 -2.44 -15.78 8.15
CA ALA A 44 -2.17 -15.59 9.58
C ALA A 44 -1.40 -14.29 9.84
N SER A 45 -0.42 -13.96 8.99
CA SER A 45 0.35 -12.71 9.09
C SER A 45 -0.55 -11.47 8.97
N CYS A 46 -1.52 -11.47 8.05
CA CYS A 46 -2.51 -10.40 7.93
C CYS A 46 -3.40 -10.29 9.18
N ARG A 47 -3.78 -11.43 9.77
CA ARG A 47 -4.56 -11.47 11.02
C ARG A 47 -3.78 -10.93 12.22
N SER A 48 -2.49 -11.19 12.29
CA SER A 48 -1.63 -10.68 13.38
C SER A 48 -1.36 -9.18 13.19
N ARG A 49 -1.00 -8.77 11.97
CA ARG A 49 -0.74 -7.36 11.63
C ARG A 49 -1.93 -6.45 11.83
N SER A 50 -3.15 -6.93 11.57
CA SER A 50 -4.36 -6.12 11.77
C SER A 50 -4.57 -5.71 13.23
N LYS A 51 -3.92 -6.40 14.18
CA LYS A 51 -3.98 -6.11 15.62
C LYS A 51 -2.79 -5.27 16.10
N ASP A 52 -1.76 -5.13 15.28
CA ASP A 52 -0.57 -4.34 15.62
C ASP A 52 -0.91 -2.85 15.52
N ARG A 53 -0.78 -2.15 16.65
CA ARG A 53 -1.07 -0.72 16.75
C ARG A 53 -0.14 0.12 15.88
N SER A 54 1.15 -0.25 15.80
CA SER A 54 2.14 0.51 15.04
C SER A 54 1.83 0.49 13.54
N ARG A 55 1.48 -0.69 13.01
CA ARG A 55 1.09 -0.88 11.62
C ARG A 55 -0.25 -0.24 11.31
N THR A 56 -1.19 -0.27 12.26
CA THR A 56 -2.48 0.42 12.12
C THR A 56 -2.28 1.93 12.03
N GLU A 57 -1.39 2.49 12.84
CA GLU A 57 -1.05 3.92 12.81
C GLU A 57 -0.32 4.30 11.53
N GLY A 58 0.69 3.53 11.12
CA GLY A 58 1.37 3.75 9.83
C GLY A 58 0.41 3.70 8.64
N ARG A 59 -0.58 2.79 8.68
CA ARG A 59 -1.64 2.73 7.65
C ARG A 59 -2.52 3.97 7.64
N LYS A 60 -2.89 4.53 8.80
CA LYS A 60 -3.67 5.78 8.88
C LYS A 60 -2.91 6.94 8.26
N ARG A 61 -1.62 7.08 8.57
CA ARG A 61 -0.75 8.10 7.98
C ARG A 61 -0.69 8.01 6.47
N LEU A 62 -0.60 6.80 5.92
CA LEU A 62 -0.65 6.58 4.47
C LEU A 62 -1.99 7.04 3.88
N MET A 63 -3.11 6.78 4.55
CA MET A 63 -4.43 7.22 4.08
C MET A 63 -4.58 8.75 4.09
N GLU A 64 -4.06 9.41 5.12
CA GLU A 64 -3.98 10.88 5.18
C GLU A 64 -3.10 11.45 4.08
N ALA A 65 -1.93 10.84 3.82
CA ALA A 65 -1.04 11.19 2.71
C ALA A 65 -1.76 11.06 1.36
N TYR A 66 -2.47 9.95 1.11
CA TYR A 66 -3.29 9.81 -0.10
C TYR A 66 -4.34 10.92 -0.22
N LYS A 67 -5.05 11.24 0.87
CA LYS A 67 -6.06 12.30 0.87
C LYS A 67 -5.44 13.66 0.51
N GLY A 68 -4.32 14.01 1.15
CA GLY A 68 -3.60 15.26 0.88
C GLY A 68 -3.10 15.33 -0.56
N LEU A 69 -2.49 14.26 -1.06
CA LEU A 69 -1.97 14.20 -2.44
C LEU A 69 -3.09 14.27 -3.48
N MET A 70 -4.24 13.63 -3.26
CA MET A 70 -5.35 13.71 -4.18
C MET A 70 -6.08 15.06 -4.14
N ALA A 71 -6.08 15.74 -2.98
CA ALA A 71 -6.55 17.11 -2.89
C ALA A 71 -5.64 18.05 -3.71
N LYS A 72 -4.31 17.87 -3.63
CA LYS A 72 -3.32 18.64 -4.41
C LYS A 72 -3.43 18.39 -5.92
N LYS A 73 -3.57 17.12 -6.35
CA LYS A 73 -3.61 16.76 -7.78
C LYS A 73 -4.99 16.96 -8.44
N GLY A 74 -6.05 17.16 -7.65
CA GLY A 74 -7.40 17.41 -8.14
C GLY A 74 -8.08 16.19 -8.78
N ALA A 75 -9.23 16.42 -9.42
CA ALA A 75 -10.16 15.36 -9.84
C ALA A 75 -9.60 14.33 -10.83
N LYS A 76 -8.63 14.71 -11.67
CA LYS A 76 -8.04 13.82 -12.70
C LYS A 76 -6.65 13.29 -12.32
N GLY A 77 -6.14 13.70 -11.17
CA GLY A 77 -4.80 13.36 -10.70
C GLY A 77 -4.69 11.91 -10.24
N VAL A 78 -3.63 11.22 -10.67
CA VAL A 78 -3.26 9.90 -10.14
C VAL A 78 -2.20 10.08 -9.05
N VAL A 79 -2.45 9.53 -7.86
CA VAL A 79 -1.49 9.44 -6.77
C VAL A 79 -0.88 8.05 -6.76
N LEU A 80 0.41 7.98 -7.03
CA LEU A 80 1.15 6.72 -7.09
C LEU A 80 1.46 6.21 -5.69
N CYS A 81 1.54 4.89 -5.54
CA CYS A 81 1.81 4.29 -4.22
C CYS A 81 3.17 4.74 -3.65
N SER A 82 4.17 4.95 -4.51
CA SER A 82 5.48 5.47 -4.13
C SER A 82 5.44 6.93 -3.68
N GLU A 83 4.54 7.76 -4.24
CA GLU A 83 4.39 9.14 -3.80
C GLU A 83 3.78 9.22 -2.40
N ALA A 84 2.75 8.40 -2.14
CA ALA A 84 2.12 8.32 -0.83
C ALA A 84 3.07 7.75 0.24
N GLU A 85 3.94 6.80 -0.12
CA GLU A 85 5.02 6.30 0.74
C GLU A 85 5.96 7.44 1.15
N THR A 86 6.48 8.19 0.17
CA THR A 86 7.40 9.31 0.44
C THR A 86 6.73 10.40 1.27
N ASP A 87 5.51 10.81 0.92
CA ASP A 87 4.77 11.86 1.66
C ASP A 87 4.47 11.43 3.10
N ALA A 88 4.11 10.16 3.34
CA ALA A 88 3.91 9.63 4.68
C ALA A 88 5.22 9.51 5.49
N ALA A 89 6.34 9.21 4.84
CA ALA A 89 7.65 9.17 5.49
C ALA A 89 8.11 10.57 5.92
N THR A 90 7.87 11.59 5.07
CA THR A 90 8.19 13.00 5.39
C THR A 90 7.27 13.59 6.46
N SER A 91 6.02 13.13 6.53
CA SER A 91 5.02 13.65 7.48
C SER A 91 5.06 12.96 8.87
N GLY A 92 5.95 11.99 9.08
CA GLY A 92 6.14 11.37 10.40
C GLY A 92 6.87 12.29 11.38
N PRO A 93 6.83 12.01 12.70
CA PRO A 93 7.70 12.69 13.65
C PRO A 93 9.15 12.32 13.27
N SER A 94 9.92 13.32 12.84
CA SER A 94 11.31 13.22 12.38
C SER A 94 12.10 12.09 13.04
N SER A 95 12.41 11.03 12.28
CA SER A 95 13.70 10.36 12.45
C SER A 95 14.70 11.15 11.63
N THR A 96 15.57 11.85 12.34
CA THR A 96 16.76 12.58 11.89
C THR A 96 17.33 12.04 10.58
N THR A 97 17.07 12.75 9.47
CA THR A 97 17.98 12.72 8.33
C THR A 97 19.04 13.76 8.63
N VAL A 98 20.22 13.28 9.07
CA VAL A 98 21.45 14.07 9.04
C VAL A 98 21.64 14.58 7.61
N GLN A 99 21.63 15.90 7.47
CA GLN A 99 21.99 16.58 6.24
C GLN A 99 23.52 16.54 6.15
N ASP A 100 24.03 15.80 5.18
CA ASP A 100 25.43 15.86 4.76
C ASP A 100 25.69 17.28 4.20
N THR A 101 26.35 18.12 4.97
CA THR A 101 26.95 19.37 4.49
C THR A 101 28.39 19.07 4.08
N GLU A 102 28.68 19.28 2.80
CA GLU A 102 30.01 19.20 2.21
C GLU A 102 30.96 20.25 2.84
N GLY A 103 32.12 19.79 3.32
CA GLY A 103 33.22 20.63 3.81
C GLY A 103 34.39 19.77 4.30
N GLY A 104 35.39 19.54 3.45
CA GLY A 104 36.47 18.58 3.70
C GLY A 104 37.61 19.06 4.60
N ALA A 105 38.35 18.10 5.18
CA ALA A 105 39.80 17.85 4.96
C ALA A 105 40.42 16.92 6.02
N SER A 106 41.13 15.89 5.51
CA SER A 106 42.29 15.17 6.06
C SER A 106 42.18 14.07 7.15
N SER A 107 42.57 12.86 6.71
CA SER A 107 43.51 11.89 7.32
C SER A 107 42.96 10.52 7.78
N GLU A 108 43.67 9.48 7.30
CA GLU A 108 43.48 8.02 7.36
C GLU A 108 43.57 7.45 8.81
N THR A 109 43.02 6.30 9.23
CA THR A 109 43.10 4.91 8.73
C THR A 109 42.13 3.99 9.53
N ALA A 110 41.87 2.80 8.96
CA ALA A 110 41.51 1.52 9.61
C ALA A 110 40.02 1.10 9.76
N ALA A 111 39.63 0.25 8.80
CA ALA A 111 39.02 -1.08 8.97
C ALA A 111 37.58 -1.24 9.49
N ALA A 112 36.80 -1.86 8.58
CA ALA A 112 35.79 -2.90 8.82
C ALA A 112 34.43 -2.48 9.38
N GLY A 113 33.47 -2.38 8.46
CA GLY A 113 32.05 -2.47 8.76
C GLY A 113 31.20 -1.66 7.80
N SER A 114 31.16 -2.03 6.51
CA SER A 114 30.16 -1.45 5.61
C SER A 114 28.75 -1.72 6.19
N PRO A 115 27.94 -0.70 6.52
CA PRO A 115 26.55 -0.95 6.86
C PRO A 115 25.88 -1.49 5.59
N LYS A 116 25.41 -2.75 5.67
CA LYS A 116 24.60 -3.35 4.61
C LYS A 116 23.38 -2.47 4.38
N LYS A 117 23.38 -1.77 3.24
CA LYS A 117 22.29 -0.91 2.73
C LYS A 117 20.93 -1.62 2.90
N GLY A 118 20.06 -1.02 3.70
CA GLY A 118 18.73 -1.50 4.06
C GLY A 118 17.73 -1.52 2.90
N GLY A 119 17.86 -2.51 2.01
CA GLY A 119 16.91 -2.74 0.91
C GLY A 119 15.52 -3.24 1.35
N GLY A 120 15.35 -3.62 2.63
CA GLY A 120 14.07 -4.13 3.16
C GLY A 120 13.08 -3.03 3.55
N ASP A 121 13.57 -1.91 4.06
CA ASP A 121 12.73 -0.87 4.70
C ASP A 121 11.83 -0.15 3.68
N HIS A 122 12.39 0.20 2.52
CA HIS A 122 11.66 0.83 1.42
C HIS A 122 10.69 -0.14 0.72
N GLN A 123 10.99 -1.44 0.68
CA GLN A 123 10.06 -2.43 0.09
C GLN A 123 8.85 -2.68 0.99
N ASP A 124 9.07 -2.68 2.30
CA ASP A 124 8.00 -2.76 3.29
C ASP A 124 7.13 -1.50 3.28
N GLY A 125 7.73 -0.31 3.22
CA GLY A 125 7.03 0.98 3.07
C GLY A 125 6.12 1.01 1.85
N ARG A 126 6.66 0.63 0.68
CA ARG A 126 5.89 0.56 -0.57
C ARG A 126 4.72 -0.42 -0.51
N GLU A 127 4.91 -1.60 0.08
CA GLU A 127 3.82 -2.56 0.20
C GLU A 127 2.76 -2.10 1.22
N GLU A 128 3.12 -1.35 2.27
CA GLU A 128 2.13 -0.67 3.13
C GLU A 128 1.31 0.36 2.34
N ALA A 129 1.96 1.20 1.52
CA ALA A 129 1.25 2.17 0.69
C ALA A 129 0.27 1.49 -0.28
N ARG A 130 0.66 0.35 -0.86
CA ARG A 130 -0.23 -0.47 -1.69
C ARG A 130 -1.38 -1.10 -0.90
N ARG A 131 -1.14 -1.54 0.34
CA ARG A 131 -2.21 -2.04 1.23
C ARG A 131 -3.22 -0.94 1.55
N ALA A 132 -2.75 0.27 1.85
CA ALA A 132 -3.61 1.43 2.08
C ALA A 132 -4.44 1.75 0.83
N ALA A 133 -3.82 1.85 -0.35
CA ALA A 133 -4.52 2.07 -1.62
C ALA A 133 -5.60 1.01 -1.90
N ARG A 134 -5.28 -0.29 -1.77
CA ARG A 134 -6.27 -1.38 -1.96
C ARG A 134 -7.47 -1.22 -1.04
N ARG A 135 -7.25 -0.78 0.20
CA ARG A 135 -8.35 -0.57 1.15
C ARG A 135 -9.21 0.63 0.78
N LEU A 136 -8.61 1.71 0.33
CA LEU A 136 -9.34 2.89 -0.13
C LEU A 136 -10.22 2.56 -1.33
N VAL A 137 -9.72 1.76 -2.27
CA VAL A 137 -10.49 1.30 -3.43
C VAL A 137 -11.62 0.34 -3.02
N ASN A 138 -11.32 -0.66 -2.19
CA ASN A 138 -12.27 -1.76 -1.93
C ASN A 138 -13.25 -1.47 -0.78
N PHE A 139 -12.87 -0.65 0.19
CA PHE A 139 -13.68 -0.34 1.37
C PHE A 139 -14.07 1.14 1.48
N GLY A 140 -13.52 2.02 0.63
CA GLY A 140 -13.76 3.46 0.70
C GLY A 140 -13.09 4.14 1.91
N TRP A 141 -13.30 5.44 2.03
CA TRP A 141 -12.70 6.30 3.06
C TRP A 141 -13.39 6.19 4.43
N ARG A 142 -14.73 6.14 4.44
CA ARG A 142 -15.53 6.05 5.68
C ARG A 142 -15.14 4.85 6.54
N SER A 143 -14.87 3.70 5.92
CA SER A 143 -14.43 2.49 6.63
C SER A 143 -13.05 2.62 7.28
N GLN A 144 -12.31 3.68 6.95
CA GLN A 144 -11.00 4.00 7.51
C GLN A 144 -11.06 5.18 8.50
N GLY A 145 -12.26 5.68 8.84
CA GLY A 145 -12.44 6.79 9.77
C GLY A 145 -12.21 8.17 9.13
N VAL A 146 -12.18 8.25 7.81
CA VAL A 146 -12.11 9.52 7.08
C VAL A 146 -13.50 9.85 6.55
N GLU A 147 -14.05 11.00 6.93
CA GLU A 147 -15.31 11.54 6.39
C GLU A 147 -15.10 12.01 4.95
N GLU A 148 -15.14 11.06 4.02
CA GLU A 148 -15.08 11.27 2.59
C GLU A 148 -15.92 10.19 1.90
N ASP A 149 -16.73 10.60 0.93
CA ASP A 149 -17.67 9.71 0.24
C ASP A 149 -17.25 9.40 -1.19
N ARG A 150 -16.31 10.19 -1.72
CA ARG A 150 -15.90 10.03 -3.09
C ARG A 150 -15.13 8.72 -3.27
N ALA A 151 -15.65 7.86 -4.14
CA ALA A 151 -14.99 6.62 -4.51
C ALA A 151 -13.66 6.89 -5.22
N VAL A 152 -12.75 5.94 -5.11
CA VAL A 152 -11.45 5.96 -5.79
C VAL A 152 -11.28 4.67 -6.58
N GLU A 153 -10.55 4.78 -7.69
CA GLU A 153 -10.24 3.67 -8.57
C GLU A 153 -8.73 3.52 -8.71
N ALA A 154 -8.26 2.27 -8.81
CA ALA A 154 -6.85 1.99 -9.05
C ALA A 154 -6.52 2.17 -10.53
N VAL A 155 -5.41 2.83 -10.81
CA VAL A 155 -4.94 3.16 -12.15
C VAL A 155 -3.51 2.68 -12.34
N GLN A 156 -3.27 2.01 -13.46
CA GLN A 156 -1.96 1.59 -13.93
C GLN A 156 -1.85 1.92 -15.42
N ASP A 157 -0.78 2.61 -15.81
CA ASP A 157 -0.51 2.98 -17.21
C ASP A 157 -1.71 3.68 -17.89
N GLY A 158 -2.38 4.57 -17.14
CA GLY A 158 -3.57 5.31 -17.59
C GLY A 158 -4.87 4.50 -17.66
N LYS A 159 -4.83 3.20 -17.35
CA LYS A 159 -5.99 2.30 -17.37
C LYS A 159 -6.47 2.00 -15.96
N VAL A 160 -7.79 1.93 -15.78
CA VAL A 160 -8.39 1.46 -14.53
C VAL A 160 -8.16 -0.04 -14.41
N VAL A 161 -7.63 -0.47 -13.25
CA VAL A 161 -7.27 -1.86 -12.97
C VAL A 161 -7.81 -2.30 -11.62
N GLU A 162 -7.97 -3.61 -11.44
CA GLU A 162 -8.28 -4.18 -10.13
C GLU A 162 -7.02 -4.14 -9.24
N ALA A 163 -7.12 -3.45 -8.10
CA ALA A 163 -5.99 -3.14 -7.23
C ALA A 163 -5.29 -4.40 -6.66
N SER A 164 -6.02 -5.51 -6.54
CA SER A 164 -5.47 -6.80 -6.11
C SER A 164 -4.50 -7.43 -7.11
N PHE A 165 -4.63 -7.06 -8.39
CA PHE A 165 -3.94 -7.68 -9.52
C PHE A 165 -2.91 -6.76 -10.20
N ALA A 166 -2.92 -5.47 -9.86
CA ALA A 166 -1.93 -4.50 -10.33
C ALA A 166 -0.50 -4.97 -9.99
N LYS A 167 0.42 -4.81 -10.95
CA LYS A 167 1.84 -5.21 -10.83
C LYS A 167 2.72 -3.99 -11.09
N GLY A 168 3.88 -3.91 -10.43
CA GLY A 168 4.78 -2.77 -10.65
C GLY A 168 4.24 -1.48 -10.03
N GLU A 169 4.48 -0.35 -10.70
CA GLU A 169 3.98 0.95 -10.25
C GLU A 169 2.51 1.12 -10.64
N TRP A 170 1.71 1.59 -9.69
CA TRP A 170 0.31 1.94 -9.89
C TRP A 170 -0.11 2.90 -8.79
N GLY A 171 -1.25 3.56 -8.99
CA GLY A 171 -1.79 4.54 -8.08
C GLY A 171 -3.30 4.49 -7.96
N ILE A 172 -3.85 5.45 -7.23
CA ILE A 172 -5.29 5.67 -7.14
C ILE A 172 -5.63 7.07 -7.63
N ARG A 173 -6.83 7.22 -8.16
CA ARG A 173 -7.43 8.52 -8.46
C ARG A 173 -8.87 8.55 -8.01
N TRP A 174 -9.47 9.74 -8.00
CA TRP A 174 -10.91 9.88 -7.86
C TRP A 174 -11.63 9.14 -8.98
N ALA A 175 -12.63 8.33 -8.62
CA ALA A 175 -13.46 7.66 -9.62
C ALA A 175 -14.20 8.71 -10.46
N GLY A 176 -14.27 8.47 -11.77
CA GLY A 176 -15.07 9.26 -12.69
C GLY A 176 -16.54 9.18 -12.30
N ARG A 177 -17.23 10.34 -12.31
CA ARG A 177 -18.69 10.38 -12.24
C ARG A 177 -19.24 10.29 -13.66
#